data_AF-A0A671E2P6-F1
#
_entry.id   AF-A0A671E2P6-F1
#
_cell.length_a   1.000
_cell.length_b   1.000
_cell.length_c   1.000
_cell.angle_alpha   90.00
_cell.angle_beta   90.00
_cell.angle_gamma   90.00
#
_symmetry.space_group_name_H-M   'P 1'
#
loop_
_entity.id
_entity.type
_entity.pdbx_description
1 polymer ?
#
loop_
_entity_poly.entity_id
_entity_poly.type
_entity_poly.pdbx_seq_one_letter_code
_entity_poly.pdbx_strand_id
1 'polypeptide(L)'
;MGLPWPGLWLKRLWVLLQVALHVAVGKIQLILCPRRVKQHIMAMNRKNPTFSYDNWVPTLFSTQYFWFILKVRWQRLEDTTEEGGLAPNCPVVCLSGRSCNIWDFMQDNRPLVLNFGSCTPSFLLKLDQFKRLIEDFSSIADFLIIYIEEAHASG
;
A
#
# COMPACT_ATOMS: atom_id res chain seq x y z
N MET A 1 -4.32 -16.25 -15.60
CA MET A 1 -5.62 -16.53 -16.27
C MET A 1 -6.74 -15.98 -15.40
N GLY A 2 -7.52 -15.02 -15.90
CA GLY A 2 -8.57 -14.36 -15.13
C GLY A 2 -9.69 -15.32 -14.73
N LEU A 3 -10.12 -15.25 -13.47
CA LEU A 3 -11.22 -16.06 -12.93
C LEU A 3 -12.52 -15.78 -13.72
N PRO A 4 -13.39 -16.78 -13.99
CA PRO A 4 -14.70 -16.53 -14.59
C PRO A 4 -15.50 -15.53 -13.75
N TRP A 5 -16.18 -14.59 -14.44
CA TRP A 5 -16.91 -13.46 -13.87
C TRP A 5 -17.79 -13.80 -12.64
N PRO A 6 -18.56 -14.91 -12.61
CA PRO A 6 -19.38 -15.28 -11.45
C PRO A 6 -18.55 -15.57 -10.19
N GLY A 7 -17.38 -16.19 -10.36
CA GLY A 7 -16.48 -16.53 -9.26
C GLY A 7 -15.83 -15.29 -8.64
N LEU A 8 -15.57 -14.26 -9.44
CA LEU A 8 -15.04 -12.99 -8.93
C LEU A 8 -16.07 -12.28 -8.04
N TRP A 9 -17.35 -12.24 -8.44
CA TRP A 9 -18.42 -11.68 -7.63
C TRP A 9 -18.60 -12.41 -6.30
N LEU A 10 -18.54 -13.74 -6.31
CA LEU A 10 -18.63 -14.54 -5.08
C LEU A 10 -17.45 -14.24 -4.14
N LYS A 11 -16.22 -14.15 -4.68
CA LYS A 11 -15.04 -13.75 -3.91
C LYS A 11 -15.17 -12.33 -3.36
N ARG A 12 -15.68 -11.39 -4.16
CA ARG A 12 -15.91 -10.01 -3.72
C ARG A 12 -16.92 -9.96 -2.58
N LEU A 13 -18.03 -10.68 -2.67
CA LEU A 13 -19.02 -10.78 -1.59
C LEU A 13 -18.41 -11.39 -0.32
N TRP A 14 -17.62 -12.46 -0.47
CA TRP A 14 -16.92 -13.07 0.65
C TRP A 14 -15.93 -12.11 1.34
N VAL A 15 -15.14 -11.36 0.56
CA VAL A 15 -14.25 -10.31 1.08
C VAL A 15 -15.05 -9.23 1.83
N LEU A 16 -16.20 -8.81 1.32
CA LEU A 16 -17.07 -7.86 2.00
C LEU A 16 -17.50 -8.37 3.39
N LEU A 17 -17.95 -9.63 3.47
CA LEU A 17 -18.32 -10.26 4.74
C LEU A 17 -17.14 -10.32 5.71
N GLN A 18 -15.94 -10.69 5.23
CA GLN A 18 -14.73 -10.71 6.05
C GLN A 18 -14.34 -9.33 6.58
N VAL A 19 -14.41 -8.29 5.74
CA VAL A 19 -14.09 -6.92 6.15
C VAL A 19 -15.12 -6.40 7.16
N ALA A 20 -16.41 -6.68 6.93
CA ALA A 20 -17.47 -6.31 7.86
C ALA A 20 -17.27 -6.97 9.23
N LEU A 21 -17.00 -8.28 9.26
CA LEU A 21 -16.72 -9.02 10.49
C LEU A 21 -15.47 -8.46 11.20
N HIS A 22 -14.38 -8.22 10.47
CA HIS A 22 -13.14 -7.68 11.03
C HIS A 22 -13.35 -6.29 11.67
N VAL A 23 -14.10 -5.40 11.00
CA VAL A 23 -14.43 -4.07 11.54
C VAL A 23 -15.34 -4.17 12.76
N ALA A 24 -16.33 -5.06 12.76
CA ALA A 24 -17.22 -5.28 13.90
C ALA A 24 -16.46 -5.81 15.13
N VAL A 25 -15.65 -6.86 14.96
CA VAL A 25 -14.81 -7.42 16.03
C VAL A 25 -13.84 -6.38 16.56
N GLY A 26 -13.19 -5.62 15.67
CA GLY A 26 -12.29 -4.54 16.05
C GLY A 26 -12.95 -3.44 16.88
N LYS A 27 -14.16 -3.01 16.50
CA LYS A 27 -14.97 -2.06 17.29
C LYS A 27 -15.32 -2.62 18.66
N ILE A 28 -15.75 -3.88 18.73
CA ILE A 28 -16.07 -4.55 20.00
C ILE A 28 -14.83 -4.60 20.90
N GLN A 29 -13.66 -4.92 20.35
CA GLN A 29 -12.40 -4.95 21.10
C GLN A 29 -11.98 -3.57 21.61
N LEU A 30 -12.17 -2.51 20.81
CA LEU A 30 -11.92 -1.14 21.25
C LEU A 30 -12.83 -0.72 22.41
N ILE A 31 -14.09 -1.16 22.41
CA ILE A 31 -15.05 -0.85 23.48
C ILE A 31 -14.79 -1.69 24.74
N LEU A 32 -14.59 -3.01 24.59
CA LEU A 32 -14.42 -3.94 25.73
C LEU A 32 -13.03 -3.86 26.36
N CYS A 33 -11.97 -3.71 25.57
CA CYS A 33 -10.58 -3.83 25.99
C CYS A 33 -9.66 -2.71 25.46
N PRO A 34 -10.00 -1.42 25.65
CA PRO A 34 -9.25 -0.30 25.06
C PRO A 34 -7.77 -0.30 25.46
N ARG A 35 -7.46 -0.68 26.70
CA ARG A 35 -6.07 -0.74 27.21
C ARG A 35 -5.21 -1.77 26.48
N ARG A 36 -5.75 -2.97 26.20
CA ARG A 36 -5.00 -4.02 25.50
C ARG A 36 -4.76 -3.64 24.04
N VAL A 37 -5.77 -3.07 23.38
CA VAL A 37 -5.66 -2.60 22.00
C VAL A 37 -4.59 -1.50 21.90
N LYS A 38 -4.61 -0.52 22.82
CA LYS A 38 -3.58 0.53 22.89
C LYS A 38 -2.17 -0.03 23.03
N GLN A 39 -1.96 -0.95 23.98
CA GLN A 39 -0.66 -1.58 24.19
C GLN A 39 -0.19 -2.36 22.95
N HIS A 40 -1.09 -3.10 22.31
CA HIS A 40 -0.76 -3.89 21.12
C HIS A 40 -0.35 -2.99 19.93
N ILE A 41 -1.11 -1.92 19.68
CA ILE A 41 -0.83 -0.96 18.61
C ILE A 41 0.50 -0.24 18.85
N MET A 42 0.76 0.19 20.10
CA MET A 42 2.03 0.82 20.47
C MET A 42 3.21 -0.14 20.31
N ALA A 43 3.04 -1.42 20.66
CA ALA A 43 4.08 -2.43 20.46
C ALA A 43 4.39 -2.64 18.97
N MET A 44 3.37 -2.69 18.11
CA MET A 44 3.54 -2.84 16.65
C MET A 44 4.24 -1.65 16.01
N ASN A 45 4.03 -0.44 16.54
CA ASN A 45 4.59 0.80 16.02
C ASN A 45 5.83 1.29 16.78
N ARG A 46 6.45 0.46 17.61
CA ARG A 46 7.60 0.85 18.45
C ARG A 46 8.78 1.44 17.66
N LYS A 47 8.95 1.03 16.41
CA LYS A 47 10.03 1.50 15.52
C LYS A 47 9.66 2.76 14.73
N ASN A 48 8.43 3.28 14.86
CA ASN A 48 7.96 4.44 14.12
C ASN A 48 7.94 5.68 15.04
N PRO A 49 8.94 6.57 14.96
CA PRO A 49 9.05 7.72 15.87
C PRO A 49 7.94 8.77 15.65
N THR A 50 7.28 8.79 14.49
CA THR A 50 6.22 9.76 14.17
C THR A 50 4.82 9.21 14.46
N PHE A 51 4.70 8.00 15.02
CA PHE A 51 3.42 7.38 15.28
C PHE A 51 2.71 8.05 16.47
N SER A 52 1.57 8.68 16.22
CA SER A 52 0.67 9.19 17.26
C SER A 52 -0.57 8.29 17.36
N TYR A 53 -0.73 7.64 18.51
CA TYR A 53 -1.89 6.78 18.79
C TYR A 53 -3.19 7.57 18.71
N ASP A 54 -3.22 8.78 19.28
CA ASP A 54 -4.44 9.58 19.41
C ASP A 54 -4.95 10.10 18.05
N ASN A 55 -4.05 10.34 17.10
CA ASN A 55 -4.43 10.70 15.73
C ASN A 55 -4.87 9.49 14.90
N TRP A 56 -4.43 8.29 15.28
CA TRP A 56 -4.67 7.07 14.50
C TRP A 56 -5.97 6.37 14.89
N VAL A 57 -6.27 6.27 16.20
CA VAL A 57 -7.47 5.59 16.72
C VAL A 57 -8.78 6.03 16.07
N PRO A 58 -9.04 7.33 15.84
CA PRO A 58 -10.31 7.77 15.23
C PRO A 58 -10.52 7.20 13.83
N THR A 59 -9.43 6.93 13.11
CA THR A 59 -9.52 6.33 11.77
C THR A 59 -9.68 4.82 11.84
N LEU A 60 -9.18 4.15 12.88
CA LEU A 60 -9.22 2.70 13.02
C LEU A 60 -10.64 2.16 13.19
N PHE A 61 -11.02 1.19 12.35
CA PHE A 61 -12.37 0.61 12.31
C PHE A 61 -13.51 1.62 12.07
N SER A 62 -13.21 2.84 11.64
CA SER A 62 -14.20 3.82 11.18
C SER A 62 -14.90 3.37 9.88
N THR A 63 -15.95 4.08 9.49
CA THR A 63 -16.60 3.88 8.18
C THR A 63 -15.62 4.14 7.03
N GLN A 64 -14.75 5.15 7.15
CA GLN A 64 -13.71 5.44 6.17
C GLN A 64 -12.72 4.28 6.04
N TYR A 65 -12.29 3.70 7.17
CA TYR A 65 -11.42 2.52 7.18
C TYR A 65 -12.09 1.30 6.55
N PHE A 66 -13.37 1.08 6.81
CA PHE A 66 -14.13 -0.01 6.16
C PHE A 66 -14.06 0.10 4.64
N TRP A 67 -14.43 1.25 4.08
CA TRP A 67 -14.41 1.47 2.63
C TRP A 67 -13.01 1.37 2.04
N PHE A 68 -12.00 1.92 2.74
CA PHE A 68 -10.61 1.84 2.32
C PHE A 68 -10.10 0.39 2.24
N ILE A 69 -10.27 -0.40 3.31
CA ILE A 69 -9.82 -1.80 3.33
C ILE A 69 -10.59 -2.64 2.32
N LEU A 70 -11.89 -2.38 2.16
CA LEU A 70 -12.70 -3.06 1.16
C LEU A 70 -12.23 -2.76 -0.26
N LYS A 71 -11.99 -1.48 -0.60
CA LYS A 71 -11.42 -1.05 -1.88
C LYS A 71 -10.09 -1.76 -2.14
N VAL A 72 -9.15 -1.71 -1.19
CA VAL A 72 -7.82 -2.33 -1.33
C VAL A 72 -7.92 -3.85 -1.52
N ARG A 73 -8.74 -4.55 -0.72
CA ARG A 73 -8.87 -6.01 -0.84
C ARG A 73 -9.56 -6.43 -2.14
N TRP A 74 -10.52 -5.66 -2.63
CA TRP A 74 -11.11 -5.93 -3.94
C TRP A 74 -10.14 -5.68 -5.08
N GLN A 75 -9.38 -4.60 -5.06
CA GLN A 75 -8.33 -4.35 -6.06
C GLN A 75 -7.31 -5.50 -6.09
N ARG A 76 -6.91 -6.01 -4.91
CA ARG A 76 -6.01 -7.19 -4.83
C ARG A 76 -6.57 -8.48 -5.42
N LEU A 77 -7.89 -8.63 -5.56
CA LEU A 77 -8.45 -9.79 -6.26
C LEU A 77 -8.22 -9.74 -7.77
N GLU A 78 -7.92 -8.54 -8.30
CA GLU A 78 -7.64 -8.27 -9.69
C GLU A 78 -6.14 -8.12 -9.98
N ASP A 79 -5.29 -8.16 -8.95
CA ASP A 79 -3.84 -8.16 -9.12
C ASP A 79 -3.44 -9.41 -9.91
N THR A 80 -2.84 -9.18 -11.07
CA THR A 80 -2.32 -10.21 -11.97
C THR A 80 -0.80 -10.38 -11.86
N THR A 81 -0.17 -9.60 -10.98
CA THR A 81 1.29 -9.55 -10.85
C THR A 81 1.75 -10.62 -9.86
N GLU A 82 2.61 -11.52 -10.32
CA GLU A 82 3.19 -12.59 -9.51
C GLU A 82 4.72 -12.58 -9.68
N GLU A 83 5.47 -12.99 -8.65
CA GLU A 83 6.92 -13.11 -8.75
C GLU A 83 7.30 -14.12 -9.86
N GLY A 84 8.25 -13.73 -10.72
CA GLY A 84 8.62 -14.51 -11.91
C GLY A 84 7.67 -14.33 -13.10
N GLY A 85 6.54 -13.64 -12.93
CA GLY A 85 5.69 -13.18 -14.02
C GLY A 85 6.26 -11.96 -14.75
N LEU A 86 5.64 -11.58 -15.87
CA LEU A 86 5.99 -10.36 -16.57
C LEU A 86 5.57 -9.13 -15.76
N ALA A 87 6.50 -8.20 -15.55
CA ALA A 87 6.22 -6.93 -14.91
C ALA A 87 5.21 -6.11 -15.73
N PRO A 88 4.10 -5.62 -15.15
CA PRO A 88 3.11 -4.85 -15.90
C PRO A 88 3.68 -3.58 -16.54
N ASN A 89 3.36 -3.33 -17.81
CA ASN A 89 3.75 -2.11 -18.51
C ASN A 89 2.73 -0.99 -18.30
N CYS A 90 2.63 -0.48 -17.07
CA CYS A 90 1.65 0.56 -16.74
C CYS A 90 2.07 1.94 -17.29
N PRO A 91 1.11 2.78 -17.72
CA PRO A 91 1.38 4.16 -18.07
C PRO A 91 1.71 5.00 -16.82
N VAL A 92 2.68 5.89 -16.95
CA VAL A 92 3.13 6.85 -15.94
C VAL A 92 3.33 8.22 -16.57
N VAL A 93 3.31 9.27 -15.73
CA VAL A 93 3.53 10.64 -16.17
C VAL A 93 4.84 11.14 -15.58
N CYS A 94 5.78 11.53 -16.43
CA CYS A 94 7.02 12.18 -16.02
C CYS A 94 6.73 13.54 -15.39
N LEU A 95 7.65 14.03 -14.55
CA LEU A 95 7.57 15.39 -13.98
C LEU A 95 7.53 16.50 -15.05
N SER A 96 8.00 16.21 -16.26
CA SER A 96 7.87 17.09 -17.43
C SER A 96 6.45 17.15 -18.02
N GLY A 97 5.51 16.37 -17.51
CA GLY A 97 4.14 16.23 -18.03
C GLY A 97 4.00 15.23 -19.18
N ARG A 98 5.09 14.61 -19.63
CA ARG A 98 5.06 13.60 -20.70
C ARG A 98 4.51 12.27 -20.18
N SER A 99 3.54 11.70 -20.90
CA SER A 99 3.10 10.31 -20.68
C SER A 99 4.10 9.33 -21.29
N CYS A 100 4.45 8.29 -20.54
CA CYS A 100 5.32 7.19 -20.94
C CYS A 100 4.91 5.92 -20.18
N ASN A 101 5.57 4.80 -20.39
CA ASN A 101 5.29 3.56 -19.65
C ASN A 101 6.48 3.11 -18.81
N ILE A 102 6.23 2.23 -17.83
CA ILE A 102 7.29 1.71 -16.94
C ILE A 102 8.43 1.04 -17.73
N TRP A 103 8.12 0.30 -18.80
CA TRP A 103 9.16 -0.38 -19.58
C TRP A 103 10.09 0.57 -20.32
N ASP A 104 9.69 1.82 -20.56
CA ASP A 104 10.53 2.82 -21.21
C ASP A 104 11.76 3.20 -20.35
N PHE A 105 11.74 2.85 -19.06
CA PHE A 105 12.86 3.05 -18.12
C PHE A 105 13.74 1.82 -17.94
N MET A 106 13.41 0.68 -18.55
CA MET A 106 14.22 -0.53 -18.47
C MET A 106 15.43 -0.42 -19.41
N GLN A 107 16.63 -0.72 -18.91
CA GLN A 107 17.86 -0.70 -19.70
C GLN A 107 18.46 -2.11 -19.82
N ASP A 108 18.39 -2.67 -21.03
CA ASP A 108 18.93 -3.99 -21.37
C ASP A 108 18.54 -5.05 -20.32
N ASN A 109 19.53 -5.60 -19.62
CA ASN A 109 19.39 -6.66 -18.62
C ASN A 109 19.57 -6.14 -17.18
N ARG A 110 19.59 -4.82 -16.98
CA ARG A 110 19.74 -4.22 -15.65
C ARG A 110 18.42 -4.31 -14.89
N PRO A 111 18.44 -4.73 -13.62
CA PRO A 111 17.25 -4.69 -12.78
C PRO A 111 16.74 -3.26 -12.61
N LEU A 112 15.44 -3.05 -12.78
CA LEU A 112 14.77 -1.79 -12.48
C LEU A 112 14.04 -1.91 -11.14
N VAL A 113 14.48 -1.16 -10.13
CA VAL A 113 13.86 -1.12 -8.81
C VAL A 113 12.84 0.00 -8.76
N LEU A 114 11.57 -0.37 -8.59
CA LEU A 114 10.45 0.57 -8.47
C LEU A 114 10.14 0.85 -7.01
N ASN A 115 10.06 2.13 -6.65
CA ASN A 115 9.67 2.57 -5.32
C ASN A 115 8.41 3.45 -5.41
N PHE A 116 7.25 2.87 -5.10
CA PHE A 116 5.97 3.56 -5.13
C PHE A 116 5.73 4.30 -3.80
N GLY A 117 5.41 5.58 -3.87
CA GLY A 117 5.24 6.38 -2.67
C GLY A 117 4.48 7.68 -2.87
N SER A 118 4.12 8.28 -1.75
CA SER A 118 3.50 9.60 -1.67
C SER A 118 4.23 10.41 -0.60
N CYS A 119 3.85 11.67 -0.35
CA CYS A 119 4.48 12.51 0.67
C CYS A 119 4.09 12.11 2.11
N THR A 120 3.71 10.85 2.32
CA THR A 120 3.35 10.30 3.61
C THR A 120 4.59 10.09 4.48
N PRO A 121 4.51 10.28 5.81
CA PRO A 121 5.65 10.13 6.71
C PRO A 121 6.36 8.77 6.60
N SER A 122 5.62 7.68 6.37
CA SER A 122 6.18 6.34 6.21
C SER A 122 7.11 6.20 5.00
N PHE A 123 6.81 6.89 3.91
CA PHE A 123 7.66 6.91 2.72
C PHE A 123 8.86 7.83 2.91
N LEU A 124 8.61 9.06 3.38
CA LEU A 124 9.67 10.07 3.60
C LEU A 124 10.73 9.60 4.62
N LEU A 125 10.32 8.94 5.71
CA LEU A 125 11.25 8.39 6.71
C LEU A 125 12.19 7.31 6.16
N LYS A 126 11.75 6.57 5.13
CA LYS A 126 12.55 5.53 4.48
C LYS A 126 13.28 6.03 3.23
N LEU A 127 13.01 7.26 2.79
CA LEU A 127 13.58 7.80 1.56
C LEU A 127 15.10 7.90 1.64
N ASP A 128 15.66 8.26 2.79
CA ASP A 128 17.12 8.30 2.98
C ASP A 128 17.75 6.91 2.95
N GLN A 129 17.05 5.87 3.43
CA GLN A 129 17.50 4.49 3.28
C GLN A 129 17.49 4.06 1.82
N PHE A 130 16.47 4.48 1.06
CA PHE A 130 16.41 4.21 -0.37
C PHE A 130 17.52 4.93 -1.14
N LYS A 131 17.85 6.18 -0.80
CA LYS A 131 18.99 6.91 -1.40
C LYS A 131 20.31 6.16 -1.24
N ARG A 132 20.60 5.65 -0.03
CA ARG A 132 21.80 4.84 0.21
C ARG A 132 21.82 3.59 -0.66
N LEU A 133 20.68 2.93 -0.84
CA LEU A 133 20.56 1.77 -1.71
C LEU A 133 20.85 2.14 -3.18
N ILE A 134 20.41 3.30 -3.66
CA ILE A 134 20.77 3.80 -4.99
C ILE A 134 22.29 4.01 -5.08
N GLU A 135 22.90 4.66 -4.09
CA GLU A 135 24.35 4.91 -4.08
C GLU A 135 25.14 3.60 -4.16
N ASP A 136 24.76 2.58 -3.37
CA ASP A 136 25.43 1.29 -3.31
C ASP A 136 25.27 0.44 -4.59
N PHE A 137 24.11 0.54 -5.28
CA PHE A 137 23.74 -0.38 -6.36
C PHE A 137 23.54 0.28 -7.73
N SER A 138 23.76 1.59 -7.86
CA SER A 138 23.64 2.33 -9.14
C SER A 138 24.51 1.76 -10.27
N SER A 139 25.61 1.08 -9.95
CA SER A 139 26.47 0.44 -10.94
C SER A 139 25.84 -0.77 -11.62
N ILE A 140 24.87 -1.45 -10.98
CA ILE A 140 24.29 -2.71 -11.47
C ILE A 140 22.77 -2.67 -11.69
N ALA A 141 22.07 -1.70 -11.10
CA ALA A 141 20.62 -1.58 -11.18
C ALA A 141 20.20 -0.12 -11.40
N ASP A 142 19.01 0.05 -11.96
CA ASP A 142 18.37 1.34 -12.18
C ASP A 142 17.22 1.52 -11.19
N PHE A 143 16.90 2.77 -10.85
CA PHE A 143 15.97 3.09 -9.77
C PHE A 143 14.94 4.11 -10.24
N LEU A 144 13.67 3.84 -9.95
CA LEU A 144 12.57 4.75 -10.29
C LEU A 144 11.65 4.94 -9.09
N ILE A 145 11.43 6.19 -8.71
CA ILE A 145 10.41 6.56 -7.73
C ILE A 145 9.13 6.91 -8.50
N ILE A 146 8.04 6.20 -8.19
CA ILE A 146 6.73 6.45 -8.79
C ILE A 146 5.86 7.10 -7.72
N TYR A 147 5.57 8.39 -7.92
CA TYR A 147 4.67 9.11 -7.06
C TYR A 147 3.21 8.66 -7.31
N ILE A 148 2.53 8.22 -6.27
CA ILE A 148 1.14 7.75 -6.31
C ILE A 148 0.24 8.68 -5.49
N GLU A 149 -1.08 8.47 -5.62
CA GLU A 149 -2.10 9.18 -4.86
C GLU A 149 -1.77 9.20 -3.35
N GLU A 150 -1.99 10.34 -2.70
CA GLU A 150 -1.74 10.51 -1.27
C GLU A 150 -2.53 9.49 -0.45
N ALA A 151 -1.84 8.82 0.49
CA ALA A 151 -2.50 7.79 1.30
C ALA A 151 -3.42 8.38 2.38
N HIS A 152 -3.34 9.71 2.58
CA HIS A 152 -4.22 10.46 3.45
C HIS A 152 -5.04 11.43 2.59
N ALA A 153 -6.37 11.33 2.68
CA ALA A 153 -7.25 12.32 2.08
C ALA A 153 -6.99 13.67 2.77
N SER A 154 -6.64 14.68 1.98
CA SER A 154 -6.75 16.06 2.42
C SER A 154 -8.20 16.30 2.84
N GLY A 155 -8.40 16.58 4.13
CA GLY A 155 -9.72 16.91 4.69
C GLY A 155 -10.26 18.22 4.13
#